data_AF-A0A7W1L6D8-F1
#
_entry.id   AF-A0A7W1L6D8-F1
#
_cell.length_a   1.000
_cell.length_b   1.000
_cell.length_c   1.000
_cell.angle_alpha   90.00
_cell.angle_beta   90.00
_cell.angle_gamma   90.00
#
_symmetry.space_group_name_H-M   'P 1'
#
loop_
_entity.id
_entity.type
_entity.pdbx_description
1 polymer ?
#
loop_
_entity_poly.entity_id
_entity_poly.type
_entity_poly.pdbx_seq_one_letter_code
_entity_poly.pdbx_strand_id
1 'polypeptide(L)'
;MLTLPGVTLVCIDTVNHALALRALMKSRAAINFARTLFLTDALPNGVAASPGVDIVTISPLTSRDHYSRFVLKQLLPFVETTHLLLVQCDGYAVNPE
;
A
#
# COMPACT_ATOMS: atom_id res chain seq x y z
N MET A 1 -6.19 7.90 18.18
CA MET A 1 -5.89 7.80 16.73
C MET A 1 -4.56 8.48 16.50
N LEU A 2 -3.54 7.73 16.10
CA LEU A 2 -2.20 8.26 15.83
C LEU A 2 -2.24 9.06 14.52
N THR A 3 -1.56 10.21 14.44
CA THR A 3 -1.53 11.03 13.22
C THR A 3 -0.11 11.13 12.69
N LEU A 4 0.08 10.71 11.44
CA LEU A 4 1.37 10.66 10.75
C LEU A 4 1.30 11.47 9.44
N PRO A 5 1.32 12.81 9.52
CA PRO A 5 1.08 13.70 8.38
C PRO A 5 2.25 13.75 7.37
N GLY A 6 3.39 13.14 7.70
CA GLY A 6 4.54 12.99 6.81
C GLY A 6 4.74 11.57 6.28
N VAL A 7 3.76 10.67 6.44
CA VAL A 7 3.89 9.26 6.09
C VAL A 7 2.83 8.86 5.06
N THR A 8 3.28 8.27 3.95
CA THR A 8 2.41 7.52 3.03
C THR A 8 2.36 6.06 3.47
N LEU A 9 1.16 5.54 3.72
CA LEU A 9 0.96 4.09 3.85
C LEU A 9 0.93 3.47 2.44
N VAL A 10 1.79 2.48 2.18
CA VAL A 10 1.91 1.85 0.86
C VAL A 10 1.73 0.34 0.98
N CYS A 11 0.96 -0.24 0.06
CA CYS A 11 1.02 -1.68 -0.22
C CYS A 11 1.26 -1.88 -1.72
N ILE A 12 2.12 -2.86 -2.06
CA ILE A 12 2.43 -3.25 -3.43
C ILE A 12 2.09 -4.72 -3.53
N ASP A 13 1.11 -5.07 -4.35
CA ASP A 13 0.72 -6.47 -4.53
C ASP A 13 0.02 -6.66 -5.88
N THR A 14 0.46 -7.66 -6.65
CA THR A 14 -0.11 -8.01 -7.97
C THR A 14 -0.61 -9.46 -7.99
N VAL A 15 -0.86 -10.05 -6.82
CA VAL A 15 -1.26 -11.47 -6.65
C VAL A 15 -2.43 -11.59 -5.67
N ASN A 16 -2.35 -10.95 -4.51
CA ASN A 16 -3.28 -11.04 -3.39
C ASN A 16 -4.03 -9.71 -3.15
N HIS A 17 -4.62 -9.15 -4.22
CA HIS A 17 -5.25 -7.82 -4.25
C HIS A 17 -6.17 -7.51 -3.07
N ALA A 18 -7.09 -8.43 -2.78
CA ALA A 18 -8.07 -8.25 -1.70
C ALA A 18 -7.42 -8.26 -0.31
N LEU A 19 -6.38 -9.09 -0.10
CA LEU A 19 -5.65 -9.13 1.16
C LEU A 19 -4.78 -7.88 1.34
N ALA A 20 -4.15 -7.39 0.28
CA ALA A 20 -3.41 -6.14 0.27
C ALA A 20 -4.32 -4.94 0.63
N LEU A 21 -5.50 -4.86 0.02
CA LEU A 21 -6.48 -3.82 0.35
C LEU A 21 -6.96 -3.92 1.80
N ARG A 22 -7.23 -5.14 2.29
CA ARG A 22 -7.57 -5.38 3.70
C ARG A 22 -6.45 -4.93 4.65
N ALA A 23 -5.18 -5.20 4.30
CA ALA A 23 -4.02 -4.80 5.09
C ALA A 23 -3.91 -3.26 5.20
N LEU A 24 -4.16 -2.55 4.09
CA LEU A 24 -4.25 -1.09 4.07
C LEU A 24 -5.37 -0.59 4.97
N MET A 25 -6.58 -1.14 4.83
CA MET A 25 -7.73 -0.74 5.64
C MET A 25 -7.51 -0.98 7.14
N LYS A 26 -6.88 -2.10 7.50
CA LYS A 26 -6.54 -2.40 8.91
C LYS A 26 -5.51 -1.43 9.46
N SER A 27 -4.44 -1.14 8.72
CA SER A 27 -3.41 -0.20 9.16
C SER A 27 -3.95 1.21 9.41
N ARG A 28 -4.96 1.62 8.65
CA ARG A 28 -5.61 2.93 8.78
C ARG A 28 -6.68 3.01 9.86
N ALA A 29 -7.10 1.88 10.43
CA ALA A 29 -8.20 1.87 11.39
C ALA A 29 -7.93 2.75 12.61
N ALA A 30 -6.67 2.85 13.03
CA ALA A 30 -6.24 3.64 14.19
C ALA A 30 -5.14 4.68 13.88
N ILE A 31 -4.71 4.79 12.62
CA ILE A 31 -3.64 5.69 12.17
C ILE A 31 -4.11 6.55 10.99
N ASN A 32 -3.96 7.86 11.13
CA ASN A 32 -4.18 8.84 10.07
C ASN A 32 -2.88 9.11 9.33
N PHE A 33 -2.73 8.48 8.16
CA PHE A 33 -1.63 8.75 7.23
C PHE A 33 -1.96 9.94 6.33
N ALA A 34 -0.93 10.63 5.84
CA ALA A 34 -1.08 11.71 4.87
C ALA A 34 -1.70 11.21 3.56
N ARG A 35 -1.33 10.00 3.15
CA ARG A 35 -1.80 9.33 1.95
C ARG A 35 -1.82 7.82 2.17
N THR A 36 -2.73 7.13 1.49
CA THR A 36 -2.72 5.68 1.38
C THR A 36 -2.69 5.29 -0.08
N LEU A 37 -1.69 4.49 -0.45
CA LEU A 37 -1.42 4.11 -1.82
C LEU A 37 -1.42 2.58 -1.96
N PHE A 38 -2.17 2.08 -2.93
CA PHE A 38 -2.13 0.70 -3.38
C PHE A 38 -1.58 0.63 -4.80
N LEU A 39 -0.42 -0.01 -4.96
CA LEU A 39 0.21 -0.26 -6.25
C LEU A 39 -0.07 -1.71 -6.69
N THR A 40 -0.79 -1.87 -7.79
CA THR A 40 -1.28 -3.18 -8.24
C THR A 40 -1.37 -3.26 -9.77
N ASP A 41 -1.39 -4.45 -10.35
CA ASP A 41 -1.58 -4.65 -11.81
C ASP A 41 -3.04 -4.59 -12.25
N ALA A 42 -3.96 -4.92 -11.35
CA ALA A 42 -5.38 -4.88 -11.61
C ALA A 42 -6.18 -4.54 -10.35
N LEU A 43 -7.40 -4.06 -10.57
CA LEU A 43 -8.47 -4.04 -9.57
C LEU A 43 -9.39 -5.23 -9.89
N PRO A 44 -9.50 -6.24 -9.02
CA PRO A 44 -10.39 -7.37 -9.26
C PRO A 44 -11.85 -6.91 -9.39
N ASN A 45 -12.61 -7.57 -10.28
CA ASN A 45 -14.05 -7.30 -10.41
C ASN A 45 -14.76 -7.43 -9.06
N GLY A 46 -15.58 -6.44 -8.71
CA GLY A 46 -16.30 -6.38 -7.43
C GLY A 46 -15.52 -5.76 -6.27
N VAL A 47 -14.22 -5.46 -6.44
CA VAL A 47 -13.46 -4.63 -5.50
C VAL A 47 -13.65 -3.17 -5.88
N ALA A 48 -14.53 -2.47 -5.16
CA ALA A 48 -14.63 -1.02 -5.31
C ALA A 48 -13.37 -0.36 -4.76
N ALA A 49 -12.92 0.73 -5.40
CA ALA A 49 -11.92 1.61 -4.83
C ALA A 49 -12.37 1.99 -3.41
N SER A 50 -11.60 1.58 -2.41
CA SER A 50 -11.94 1.89 -1.02
C SER A 50 -11.77 3.40 -0.82
N PRO A 51 -12.77 4.11 -0.26
CA PRO A 51 -12.67 5.54 -0.05
C PRO A 51 -11.36 5.92 0.66
N GLY A 52 -10.66 6.90 0.08
CA GLY A 52 -9.39 7.40 0.59
C GLY A 52 -8.18 6.49 0.33
N VAL A 53 -8.29 5.38 -0.42
CA VAL A 53 -7.14 4.62 -0.94
C VAL A 53 -6.91 5.02 -2.40
N ASP A 54 -5.75 5.59 -2.68
CA ASP A 54 -5.33 5.84 -4.05
C ASP A 54 -4.83 4.53 -4.65
N ILE A 55 -5.38 4.14 -5.80
CA ILE A 55 -4.99 2.92 -6.49
C ILE A 55 -4.28 3.31 -7.77
N VAL A 56 -3.04 2.84 -7.93
CA VAL A 56 -2.19 3.14 -9.09
C VAL A 56 -1.79 1.83 -9.76
N THR A 57 -2.06 1.75 -11.05
CA THR A 57 -1.75 0.56 -11.84
C THR A 57 -0.25 0.48 -12.16
N ILE A 58 0.35 -0.68 -11.92
CA ILE A 58 1.75 -1.01 -12.26
C ILE A 58 1.80 -2.30 -13.10
N SER A 59 2.97 -2.61 -13.67
CA SER A 59 3.16 -3.91 -14.32
C SER A 59 3.15 -5.06 -13.28
N PRO A 60 2.65 -6.26 -13.64
CA PRO A 60 2.69 -7.43 -12.75
C PRO A 60 4.09 -7.74 -12.22
N LEU A 61 4.18 -8.03 -10.92
CA LEU A 61 5.42 -8.41 -10.25
C LEU A 61 5.51 -9.94 -10.18
N THR A 62 6.22 -10.54 -11.13
CA THR A 62 6.25 -11.99 -11.35
C THR A 62 7.26 -12.76 -10.50
N SER A 63 8.08 -12.08 -9.68
CA SER A 63 9.05 -12.73 -8.80
C SER A 63 9.44 -11.85 -7.61
N ARG A 64 10.06 -12.48 -6.59
CA ARG A 64 10.62 -11.77 -5.43
C ARG A 64 11.72 -10.78 -5.81
N ASP A 65 12.50 -11.09 -6.84
CA ASP A 65 13.55 -10.21 -7.35
C ASP A 65 12.96 -9.00 -8.07
N HIS A 66 11.87 -9.21 -8.82
CA HIS A 66 11.12 -8.13 -9.45
C HIS A 66 10.53 -7.20 -8.39
N TYR A 67 9.90 -7.76 -7.35
CA TYR A 67 9.41 -7.00 -6.21
C TYR A 67 10.51 -6.20 -5.51
N SER A 68 11.64 -6.84 -5.18
CA SER A 68 12.77 -6.18 -4.53
C SER A 68 13.33 -5.03 -5.37
N ARG A 69 13.47 -5.25 -6.69
CA ARG A 69 13.90 -4.20 -7.63
C ARG A 69 12.90 -3.05 -7.68
N PHE A 70 11.59 -3.35 -7.73
CA PHE A 70 10.56 -2.32 -7.75
C PHE A 70 10.64 -1.45 -6.49
N VAL A 71 10.68 -2.06 -5.30
CA VAL A 71 10.80 -1.34 -4.03
C VAL A 71 12.07 -0.47 -3.99
N LEU A 72 13.22 -1.03 -4.38
CA LEU A 72 14.51 -0.34 -4.25
C LEU A 72 14.77 0.72 -5.33
N LYS A 73 14.17 0.59 -6.52
CA LYS A 73 14.55 1.39 -7.69
C LYS A 73 13.39 2.15 -8.34
N GLN A 74 12.14 1.80 -8.04
CA GLN A 74 10.97 2.30 -8.78
C GLN A 74 9.86 2.82 -7.89
N LEU A 75 9.90 2.58 -6.57
CA LEU A 75 8.84 3.03 -5.65
C LEU A 75 8.86 4.54 -5.38
N LEU A 76 10.05 5.16 -5.34
CA LEU A 76 10.23 6.55 -4.91
C LEU A 76 9.35 7.57 -5.68
N PRO A 77 9.20 7.49 -7.02
CA PRO A 77 8.34 8.42 -7.76
C PRO A 77 6.86 8.43 -7.36
N PHE A 78 6.38 7.41 -6.63
CA PHE A 78 4.99 7.35 -6.18
C PHE A 78 4.77 7.96 -4.77
N VAL A 79 5.84 8.38 -4.09
CA VAL A 79 5.80 8.84 -2.70
C VAL A 79 6.26 10.30 -2.62
N GLU A 80 5.34 11.17 -2.23
CA GLU A 80 5.58 12.62 -2.10
C GLU A 80 5.84 13.05 -0.65
N THR A 81 5.62 12.15 0.31
CA THR A 81 5.82 12.41 1.74
C THR A 81 7.26 12.11 2.19
N THR A 82 7.66 12.61 3.36
CA THR A 82 9.02 12.43 3.89
C THR A 82 9.36 10.99 4.24
N HIS A 83 8.35 10.17 4.57
CA HIS A 83 8.49 8.77 4.90
C HIS A 83 7.39 7.95 4.23
N LEU A 84 7.61 6.63 4.16
CA LEU A 84 6.58 5.65 3.83
C LEU A 84 6.57 4.52 4.86
N LEU A 85 5.39 3.96 5.11
CA LEU A 85 5.23 2.69 5.79
C LEU A 85 4.80 1.66 4.74
N LEU A 86 5.71 0.75 4.37
CA LEU A 86 5.42 -0.34 3.45
C LEU A 86 4.83 -1.52 4.23
N VAL A 87 3.60 -1.89 3.89
CA VAL A 87 2.91 -3.06 4.43
C VAL A 87 2.74 -4.12 3.36
N GLN A 88 2.52 -5.36 3.79
CA GLN A 88 2.29 -6.52 2.92
C GLN A 88 0.89 -7.08 3.18
N CYS A 89 0.40 -7.94 2.28
CA CYS A 89 -0.93 -8.53 2.39
C CYS A 89 -1.16 -9.30 3.71
N ASP A 90 -0.09 -9.77 4.33
CA ASP A 90 -0.02 -10.53 5.58
C ASP A 90 0.62 -9.76 6.76
N GLY A 91 1.20 -8.59 6.52
CA GLY A 91 1.88 -7.77 7.54
C GLY A 91 1.41 -6.33 7.55
N TYR A 92 0.65 -5.94 8.57
CA TYR A 92 0.03 -4.61 8.70
C TYR A 92 -0.06 -4.15 10.16
N ALA A 93 -0.20 -2.83 10.37
CA ALA A 93 -0.28 -2.25 11.71
C ALA A 93 -1.63 -2.56 12.38
N VAL A 94 -1.59 -2.99 13.64
CA VAL A 94 -2.78 -3.26 14.47
C VAL A 94 -2.71 -2.67 15.87
N ASN A 95 -1.50 -2.39 16.38
CA ASN A 95 -1.22 -1.84 17.71
C ASN A 95 -0.32 -0.60 17.56
N PRO A 96 -0.88 0.60 17.32
CA PRO A 96 -0.13 1.80 16.98
C PRO A 96 0.31 2.67 18.16
N GLU A 97 0.06 2.23 19.40
CA GLU A 97 0.46 2.91 20.64
C GLU A 97 1.98 3.01 20.88
#